data_AF-A0A7X2D7S0-F1
#
_entry.id   AF-A0A7X2D7S0-F1
#
_cell.length_a   1.000
_cell.length_b   1.000
_cell.length_c   1.000
_cell.angle_alpha   90.00
_cell.angle_beta   90.00
_cell.angle_gamma   90.00
#
_symmetry.space_group_name_H-M   'P 1'
#
loop_
_entity.id
_entity.type
_entity.pdbx_description
1 polymer ?
#
loop_
_entity_poly.entity_id
_entity_poly.type
_entity_poly.pdbx_seq_one_letter_code
_entity_poly.pdbx_strand_id
1 'polypeptide(L)' 'MDGKAYEAQAEYFKALSHPVRIKIVHYLKEGEKCVCEIVPYLKEE' A
#
# COMPACT_ATOMS: atom_id res chain seq x y z
N MET A 1 -0.41 -23.18 -16.87
CA MET A 1 -0.29 -22.25 -15.74
C MET A 1 0.29 -20.97 -16.29
N ASP A 2 -0.47 -19.87 -16.24
CA ASP A 2 -0.14 -18.64 -16.95
C ASP A 2 0.95 -17.87 -16.18
N GLY A 3 2.20 -17.94 -16.64
CA GLY A 3 3.35 -17.29 -15.98
C GLY A 3 3.16 -15.79 -15.79
N LYS A 4 2.42 -15.13 -16.69
CA LYS A 4 2.09 -13.71 -16.58
C LYS A 4 1.18 -13.39 -15.39
N ALA A 5 0.27 -14.30 -15.05
CA ALA A 5 -0.60 -14.14 -13.89
C ALA A 5 0.21 -14.18 -12.58
N TYR A 6 1.21 -15.06 -12.50
CA TYR A 6 2.09 -15.15 -11.34
C TYR A 6 3.05 -13.96 -11.23
N GLU A 7 3.56 -13.45 -12.35
CA GLU A 7 4.36 -12.21 -12.36
C GLU A 7 3.56 -11.01 -11.84
N ALA A 8 2.30 -10.86 -12.29
CA ALA A 8 1.42 -9.80 -11.79
C ALA A 8 1.14 -9.95 -10.29
N GLN A 9 0.84 -11.17 -9.82
CA GLN A 9 0.65 -11.46 -8.39
C GLN A 9 1.90 -11.12 -7.57
N ALA A 10 3.09 -11.49 -8.05
CA ALA A 10 4.34 -11.18 -7.37
C ALA A 10 4.56 -9.66 -7.25
N GLU A 11 4.28 -8.89 -8.30
CA GLU A 11 4.40 -7.43 -8.23
C GLU A 11 3.37 -6.79 -7.28
N TYR A 12 2.14 -7.31 -7.19
CA TYR A 12 1.17 -6.87 -6.18
C TYR A 12 1.67 -7.12 -4.75
N PHE A 13 2.17 -8.33 -4.46
CA PHE A 13 2.69 -8.65 -3.12
C PHE A 13 3.92 -7.82 -2.77
N LYS A 14 4.83 -7.60 -3.73
CA LYS A 14 5.99 -6.71 -3.58
C LYS A 14 5.60 -5.26 -3.34
N ALA A 15 4.53 -4.77 -3.95
CA ALA A 15 4.00 -3.44 -3.66
C ALA A 15 3.55 -3.35 -2.18
N LEU A 16 2.93 -4.40 -1.65
CA LEU A 16 2.37 -4.46 -0.29
C LEU A 16 3.35 -4.94 0.80
N SER A 17 4.56 -5.40 0.44
CA SER A 17 5.48 -6.09 1.37
C SER A 17 6.21 -5.18 2.39
N HIS A 18 5.73 -3.97 2.63
CA HIS A 18 6.33 -3.04 3.59
C HIS A 18 5.27 -2.52 4.58
N PRO A 19 5.51 -2.56 5.91
CA PRO A 19 4.53 -2.17 6.93
C PRO A 19 3.91 -0.79 6.72
N VAL A 20 4.73 0.21 6.37
CA VAL A 20 4.26 1.58 6.06
C VAL A 20 3.28 1.60 4.88
N ARG A 21 3.49 0.78 3.84
CA ARG A 21 2.59 0.75 2.68
C ARG A 21 1.24 0.12 3.04
N ILE A 22 1.24 -0.90 3.90
CA ILE A 22 0.01 -1.47 4.45
C ILE A 22 -0.78 -0.42 5.24
N LYS A 23 -0.10 0.39 6.08
CA LYS A 23 -0.74 1.50 6.82
C LYS A 23 -1.36 2.54 5.89
N ILE A 24 -0.67 2.91 4.81
CA ILE A 24 -1.22 3.83 3.80
C ILE A 24 -2.51 3.26 3.18
N VAL A 25 -2.52 1.98 2.80
CA VAL A 25 -3.72 1.32 2.25
C VAL A 25 -4.88 1.34 3.23
N HIS A 26 -4.62 1.07 4.51
CA HIS A 26 -5.66 1.16 5.55
C HIS A 26 -6.16 2.59 5.75
N TYR A 27 -5.28 3.60 5.72
CA TYR A 27 -5.67 4.99 5.88
C TYR A 27 -6.53 5.51 4.71
N LEU A 28 -6.22 5.08 3.49
CA LEU A 28 -6.98 5.40 2.28
C LEU A 28 -8.28 4.61 2.15
N LYS A 29 -8.47 3.54 2.92
CA LYS A 29 -9.73 2.77 2.93
C LYS A 29 -10.93 3.64 3.35
N GLU A 30 -10.69 4.63 4.20
CA GLU A 30 -11.72 5.54 4.72
C GLU A 30 -12.04 6.69 3.74
N GLY A 31 -11.37 6.74 2.57
CA GLY A 31 -11.59 7.74 1.54
C GLY A 31 -10.28 8.31 1.00
N GLU A 32 -10.39 9.16 -0.02
CA GLU A 32 -9.24 9.89 -0.55
C GLU A 32 -8.60 10.78 0.52
N LYS A 33 -7.26 10.85 0.51
CA LYS A 33 -6.46 11.64 1.44
C LYS A 33 -5.43 12.44 0.69
N CYS A 34 -5.18 13.66 1.13
CA CYS A 34 -4.08 14.46 0.65
C CYS A 34 -2.75 13.90 1.19
N VAL A 35 -1.68 14.00 0.40
CA VAL A 35 -0.33 13.61 0.84
C VAL A 35 0.11 14.34 2.13
N CYS A 36 -0.38 15.56 2.33
CA CYS A 36 -0.14 16.36 3.53
C CYS A 36 -0.74 15.74 4.80
N GLU A 37 -1.75 14.88 4.67
CA GLU A 37 -2.37 14.16 5.79
C GLU A 37 -1.69 12.79 6.02
N ILE A 38 -1.25 12.14 4.94
CA ILE A 38 -0.59 10.82 5.00
C ILE A 38 0.75 10.91 5.74
N VAL A 39 1.58 11.92 5.45
CA VAL A 39 2.93 12.01 6.04
C VAL A 39 2.89 12.20 7.56
N PRO A 40 2.05 13.10 8.14
CA PRO A 40 1.87 13.20 9.59
C PRO A 40 1.30 11.91 10.20
N TYR A 41 0.27 11.31 9.58
CA TYR A 41 -0.33 10.06 10.06
C TYR A 41 0.69 8.93 10.23
N LEU A 42 1.70 8.85 9.34
CA LEU A 42 2.76 7.85 9.41
C LEU A 42 3.88 8.16 10.43
N LYS A 43 3.94 9.38 10.97
CA LYS A 43 4.98 9.83 11.92
C LYS A 43 4.53 9.81 13.38
N GLU A 44 3.24 9.60 13.65
CA GLU A 44 2.67 9.55 15.00
C GLU A 44 2.87 8.18 15.71
N GLU A 45 3.86 7.40 15.28
CA GLU A 45 4.25 6.10 15.87
C GLU A 45 5.63 6.13 16.56
#